data_AF-A0ABD5GCX9-F1
#
_entry.id   AF-A0ABD5GCX9-F1
#
_cell.length_a   1.000
_cell.length_b   1.000
_cell.length_c   1.000
_cell.angle_alpha   90.00
_cell.angle_beta   90.00
_cell.angle_gamma   90.00
#
_symmetry.space_group_name_H-M   'P 1'
#
loop_
_entity.id
_entity.type
_entity.pdbx_description
1 polymer ?
#
loop_
_entity_poly.entity_id
_entity_poly.type
_entity_poly.pdbx_seq_one_letter_code
_entity_poly.pdbx_strand_id
1 'polypeptide(L)'
;MAEFIDELFPTDVNYGSGFESSHATQIVRTAGGNEYRSLRHPYVMTGLQVDFGRQREEVIDRIIDLNWRANGTFRGFRVHHPLDHSTNDYISVPTAFDQPALRVSQGVYQLMRWYGSSSDAKASRRRIRKPVPGTVLVGVGGAIHPSGAWSADPSTGLITFSPNKSRSITGITKASNAVITVGSHTFLVGDSVFVSGVSGMTQINNLRVLVTAIDTTTITVAINSTAFGTWTSGGTVQTQPQVSETVTAGCYYHIPMRFDADLSGTFIGPNVITMQGIGLTEILNP
;
A
#
# COMPACT_ATOMS: atom_id res chain seq x y z
N MET A 1 -0.09 13.82 -21.80
CA MET A 1 -0.03 12.80 -20.72
C MET A 1 -1.33 12.90 -19.96
N ALA A 2 -1.94 11.79 -19.52
CA ALA A 2 -3.14 11.89 -18.68
C ALA A 2 -2.78 12.64 -17.38
N GLU A 3 -3.61 13.60 -16.97
CA GLU A 3 -3.34 14.46 -15.81
C GLU A 3 -4.22 14.05 -14.62
N PHE A 4 -3.75 14.30 -13.41
CA PHE A 4 -4.47 13.98 -12.17
C PHE A 4 -4.58 15.24 -11.30
N ILE A 5 -5.80 15.65 -10.95
CA ILE A 5 -6.02 16.90 -10.19
C ILE A 5 -5.87 16.72 -8.67
N ASP A 6 -5.75 15.48 -8.19
CA ASP A 6 -5.58 15.11 -6.77
C ASP A 6 -6.65 15.61 -5.80
N GLU A 7 -7.79 16.07 -6.31
CA GLU A 7 -8.98 16.41 -5.54
C GLU A 7 -9.78 15.16 -5.14
N LEU A 8 -10.55 15.24 -4.06
CA LEU A 8 -11.44 14.18 -3.59
C LEU A 8 -12.86 14.40 -4.12
N PHE A 9 -13.41 13.36 -4.76
CA PHE A 9 -14.81 13.32 -5.16
C PHE A 9 -15.74 13.45 -3.93
N PRO A 10 -16.84 14.21 -4.01
CA PRO A 10 -17.76 14.39 -2.89
C PRO A 10 -18.18 13.06 -2.24
N THR A 11 -18.02 12.94 -0.92
CA THR A 11 -18.28 11.69 -0.17
C THR A 11 -19.73 11.58 0.31
N ASP A 12 -20.44 12.71 0.31
CA ASP A 12 -21.83 12.92 0.72
C ASP A 12 -22.84 12.59 -0.40
N VAL A 13 -22.37 12.05 -1.51
CA VAL A 13 -23.21 11.51 -2.58
C VAL A 13 -24.03 10.34 -2.05
N ASN A 14 -25.35 10.38 -2.24
CA ASN A 14 -26.22 9.25 -1.95
C ASN A 14 -25.83 8.09 -2.88
N TYR A 15 -25.23 7.04 -2.30
CA TYR A 15 -24.77 5.82 -2.99
C TYR A 15 -25.92 4.90 -3.46
N GLY A 16 -27.05 5.46 -3.86
CA GLY A 16 -28.11 4.74 -4.58
C GLY A 16 -27.69 4.39 -6.02
N SER A 17 -26.39 4.35 -6.28
CA SER A 17 -25.77 4.37 -7.58
C SER A 17 -24.81 3.17 -7.64
N GLY A 18 -24.97 2.33 -8.67
CA GLY A 18 -24.37 1.00 -8.72
C GLY A 18 -22.83 1.04 -8.69
N PHE A 19 -22.23 -0.04 -8.22
CA PHE A 19 -20.81 -0.30 -8.42
C PHE A 19 -20.63 -1.47 -9.39
N GLU A 20 -19.55 -1.45 -10.14
CA GLU A 20 -19.11 -2.56 -10.97
C GLU A 20 -17.68 -2.96 -10.61
N SER A 21 -17.41 -4.26 -10.70
CA SER A 21 -16.06 -4.81 -10.59
C SER A 21 -15.81 -5.65 -11.82
N SER A 22 -14.76 -5.30 -12.57
CA SER A 22 -14.41 -5.96 -13.81
C SER A 22 -12.96 -6.47 -13.79
N HIS A 23 -12.73 -7.52 -14.57
CA HIS A 23 -11.42 -8.15 -14.77
C HIS A 23 -11.12 -8.19 -16.26
N ALA A 24 -9.87 -7.87 -16.63
CA ALA A 24 -9.43 -7.85 -18.02
C ALA A 24 -9.20 -9.27 -18.57
N THR A 25 -10.26 -10.06 -18.72
CA THR A 25 -10.23 -11.42 -19.25
C THR A 25 -10.49 -11.42 -20.75
N GLN A 26 -9.60 -12.02 -21.53
CA GLN A 26 -9.79 -12.29 -22.95
C GLN A 26 -10.25 -13.73 -23.14
N ILE A 27 -11.32 -13.92 -23.92
CA ILE A 27 -11.91 -15.22 -24.21
C ILE A 27 -11.85 -15.45 -25.72
N VAL A 28 -11.27 -16.57 -26.14
CA VAL A 28 -11.19 -16.99 -27.54
C VAL A 28 -11.87 -18.35 -27.68
N ARG A 29 -12.81 -18.47 -28.63
CA ARG A 29 -13.49 -19.73 -28.96
C ARG A 29 -13.01 -20.26 -30.29
N THR A 30 -12.69 -21.56 -30.35
CA THR A 30 -12.31 -22.21 -31.61
C THR A 30 -13.56 -22.54 -32.44
N ALA A 31 -13.37 -22.78 -33.74
CA ALA A 31 -14.46 -23.26 -34.61
C ALA A 31 -15.08 -24.58 -34.12
N GLY A 32 -14.32 -25.40 -33.37
CA GLY A 32 -14.80 -26.64 -32.75
C GLY A 32 -15.47 -26.45 -31.37
N GLY A 33 -15.64 -25.21 -30.90
CA GLY A 33 -16.33 -24.91 -29.63
C GLY A 33 -15.46 -24.91 -28.37
N ASN A 34 -14.14 -25.15 -28.48
CA ASN A 34 -13.25 -25.06 -27.32
C ASN A 34 -13.05 -23.60 -26.89
N GLU A 35 -13.01 -23.35 -25.58
CA GLU A 35 -12.82 -22.01 -25.01
C GLU A 35 -11.44 -21.88 -24.34
N TYR A 36 -10.68 -20.87 -24.75
CA TYR A 36 -9.41 -20.47 -24.15
C TYR A 36 -9.57 -19.11 -23.48
N ARG A 37 -9.13 -19.00 -22.22
CA ARG A 37 -9.23 -17.78 -21.41
C ARG A 37 -7.84 -17.33 -20.97
N SER A 38 -7.53 -16.06 -21.16
CA SER A 38 -6.31 -15.44 -20.65
C SER A 38 -6.63 -14.16 -19.88
N LEU A 39 -5.90 -13.94 -18.78
CA LEU A 39 -6.03 -12.72 -17.98
C LEU A 39 -4.97 -11.72 -18.42
N ARG A 40 -5.39 -10.53 -18.87
CA ARG A 40 -4.48 -9.49 -19.39
C ARG A 40 -3.64 -8.84 -18.29
N HIS A 41 -4.23 -8.65 -17.11
CA HIS A 41 -3.55 -8.22 -15.89
C HIS A 41 -4.31 -8.69 -14.65
N PRO A 42 -3.62 -8.87 -13.51
CA PRO A 42 -4.26 -9.32 -12.26
C PRO A 42 -5.04 -8.21 -11.52
N TYR A 43 -5.08 -7.00 -12.07
CA TYR A 43 -5.73 -5.88 -11.41
C TYR A 43 -7.25 -5.88 -11.56
N VAL A 44 -7.95 -5.68 -10.44
CA VAL A 44 -9.39 -5.38 -10.43
C VAL A 44 -9.59 -3.95 -10.90
N MET A 45 -10.60 -3.73 -11.74
CA MET A 45 -11.04 -2.39 -12.13
C MET A 45 -12.44 -2.15 -11.58
N THR A 46 -12.58 -1.11 -10.77
CA THR A 46 -13.86 -0.67 -10.22
C THR A 46 -14.43 0.47 -11.05
N GLY A 47 -15.73 0.38 -11.33
CA GLY A 47 -16.52 1.50 -11.83
C GLY A 47 -17.60 1.86 -10.81
N LEU A 48 -17.97 3.12 -10.76
CA LEU A 48 -19.06 3.62 -9.93
C LEU A 48 -20.00 4.41 -10.82
N GLN A 49 -21.30 4.21 -10.64
CA GLN A 49 -22.30 5.11 -11.19
C GLN A 49 -22.64 6.14 -10.13
N VAL A 50 -23.04 7.34 -10.54
CA VAL A 50 -23.56 8.40 -9.68
C VAL A 50 -24.87 8.87 -10.28
N ASP A 51 -25.97 8.69 -9.55
CA ASP A 51 -27.29 9.14 -9.97
C ASP A 51 -27.58 10.53 -9.39
N PHE A 52 -27.79 11.53 -10.25
CA PHE A 52 -28.08 12.91 -9.86
C PHE A 52 -29.50 13.10 -9.34
N GLY A 53 -30.47 12.28 -9.77
CA GLY A 53 -31.87 12.41 -9.35
C GLY A 53 -32.11 12.16 -7.85
N ARG A 54 -31.11 11.59 -7.16
CA ARG A 54 -31.13 11.29 -5.73
C ARG A 54 -30.25 12.22 -4.90
N GLN A 55 -29.60 13.21 -5.52
CA GLN A 55 -28.65 14.10 -4.86
C GLN A 55 -29.30 15.42 -4.45
N ARG A 56 -28.66 16.09 -3.48
CA ARG A 56 -28.95 17.49 -3.17
C ARG A 56 -28.31 18.39 -4.22
N GLU A 57 -28.91 19.54 -4.50
CA GLU A 57 -28.40 20.50 -5.50
C GLU A 57 -26.94 20.89 -5.23
N GLU A 58 -26.57 21.15 -3.97
CA GLU A 58 -25.18 21.48 -3.57
C GLU A 58 -24.15 20.40 -3.96
N VAL A 59 -24.55 19.13 -3.93
CA VAL A 59 -23.68 18.00 -4.30
C VAL A 59 -23.53 17.93 -5.82
N ILE A 60 -24.62 18.20 -6.55
CA ILE A 60 -24.62 18.24 -8.01
C ILE A 60 -23.69 19.34 -8.51
N ASP A 61 -23.78 20.55 -7.95
CA ASP A 61 -22.93 21.68 -8.31
C ASP A 61 -21.44 21.36 -8.10
N ARG A 62 -21.09 20.73 -6.97
CA ARG A 62 -19.71 20.28 -6.70
C ARG A 62 -19.21 19.26 -7.72
N ILE A 63 -20.09 18.37 -8.21
CA ILE A 63 -19.72 17.38 -9.24
C ILE A 63 -19.55 18.06 -10.60
N ILE A 64 -20.41 19.01 -10.96
CA ILE A 64 -20.29 19.81 -12.19
C ILE A 64 -18.98 20.59 -12.18
N ASP A 65 -18.69 21.29 -11.08
CA ASP A 65 -17.45 22.04 -10.88
C ASP A 65 -16.21 21.14 -11.00
N LEU A 66 -16.25 19.94 -10.40
CA LEU A 66 -15.18 18.96 -10.50
C LEU A 66 -14.99 18.48 -11.95
N ASN A 67 -16.08 18.27 -12.69
CA ASN A 67 -16.03 17.87 -14.10
C ASN A 67 -15.38 18.95 -14.98
N TRP A 68 -15.72 20.21 -14.77
CA TRP A 68 -15.08 21.32 -15.48
C TRP A 68 -13.60 21.46 -15.13
N ARG A 69 -13.20 21.31 -13.86
CA ARG A 69 -11.77 21.27 -13.48
C ARG A 69 -11.02 20.05 -14.02
N ALA A 70 -11.73 18.93 -14.17
CA ALA A 70 -11.21 17.70 -14.75
C ALA A 70 -11.17 17.72 -16.29
N ASN A 71 -11.70 18.76 -16.94
CA ASN A 71 -11.91 18.83 -18.38
C ASN A 71 -12.66 17.59 -18.91
N GLY A 72 -13.80 17.26 -18.29
CA GLY A 72 -14.60 16.10 -18.64
C GLY A 72 -13.87 14.78 -18.32
N THR A 73 -13.65 13.95 -19.35
CA THR A 73 -12.98 12.65 -19.22
C THR A 73 -11.44 12.72 -19.15
N PHE A 74 -10.84 13.91 -19.24
CA PHE A 74 -9.40 14.06 -19.41
C PHE A 74 -8.59 13.80 -18.12
N ARG A 75 -8.97 14.41 -16.98
CA ARG A 75 -8.21 14.30 -15.73
C ARG A 75 -8.85 13.35 -14.72
N GLY A 76 -8.00 12.66 -13.96
CA GLY A 76 -8.42 11.82 -12.85
C GLY A 76 -8.43 12.53 -11.50
N PHE A 77 -9.19 11.99 -10.54
CA PHE A 77 -9.35 12.46 -9.17
C PHE A 77 -9.47 11.27 -8.20
N ARG A 78 -9.41 11.55 -6.91
CA ARG A 78 -9.52 10.54 -5.85
C ARG A 78 -11.00 10.25 -5.56
N VAL A 79 -11.36 8.98 -5.41
CA VAL A 79 -12.71 8.56 -5.02
C VAL A 79 -12.63 7.70 -3.77
N HIS A 80 -13.46 8.01 -2.77
CA HIS A 80 -13.64 7.17 -1.59
C HIS A 80 -14.65 6.07 -1.90
N HIS A 81 -14.23 4.81 -1.85
CA HIS A 81 -15.11 3.67 -2.11
C HIS A 81 -15.82 3.25 -0.83
N PRO A 82 -17.17 3.21 -0.78
CA PRO A 82 -17.90 2.98 0.46
C PRO A 82 -17.62 1.62 1.10
N LEU A 83 -17.26 0.61 0.30
CA LEU A 83 -17.05 -0.77 0.74
C LEU A 83 -15.63 -1.29 0.55
N ASP A 84 -14.67 -0.48 0.10
CA ASP A 84 -13.31 -0.97 -0.23
C ASP A 84 -12.30 0.17 -0.22
N HIS A 85 -12.14 0.80 0.94
CA HIS A 85 -11.25 1.94 1.17
C HIS A 85 -10.16 1.66 2.23
N SER A 86 -10.10 0.44 2.77
CA SER A 86 -9.10 0.00 3.74
C SER A 86 -8.43 -1.29 3.32
N THR A 87 -7.14 -1.41 3.64
CA THR A 87 -6.37 -2.65 3.51
C THR A 87 -6.79 -3.72 4.51
N ASN A 88 -7.40 -3.33 5.62
CA ASN A 88 -7.91 -4.23 6.65
C ASN A 88 -9.41 -4.47 6.46
N ASP A 89 -9.80 -5.72 6.20
CA ASP A 89 -11.20 -6.14 6.06
C ASP A 89 -12.10 -5.15 5.32
N TYR A 90 -11.58 -4.60 4.22
CA TYR A 90 -12.23 -3.63 3.32
C TYR A 90 -12.53 -2.23 3.89
N ILE A 91 -12.95 -2.14 5.15
CA ILE A 91 -13.39 -0.88 5.80
C ILE A 91 -12.84 -0.71 7.21
N SER A 92 -12.23 -1.75 7.79
CA SER A 92 -11.75 -1.75 9.17
C SER A 92 -10.53 -0.86 9.35
N VAL A 93 -10.20 -0.53 10.60
CA VAL A 93 -9.02 0.30 10.92
C VAL A 93 -7.73 -0.40 10.46
N PRO A 94 -6.88 0.25 9.66
CA PRO A 94 -5.64 -0.35 9.17
C PRO A 94 -4.67 -0.75 10.29
N THR A 95 -3.91 -1.82 10.05
CA THR A 95 -2.80 -2.26 10.90
C THR A 95 -1.52 -2.40 10.07
N ALA A 96 -0.36 -2.51 10.73
CA ALA A 96 0.92 -2.71 10.04
C ALA A 96 1.03 -4.07 9.31
N PHE A 97 0.09 -4.99 9.55
CA PHE A 97 0.16 -6.38 9.13
C PHE A 97 -0.93 -6.78 8.13
N ASP A 98 -1.70 -5.82 7.62
CA ASP A 98 -2.89 -6.10 6.81
C ASP A 98 -2.57 -6.84 5.50
N GLN A 99 -1.65 -6.29 4.70
CA GLN A 99 -1.41 -6.75 3.33
C GLN A 99 0.10 -6.84 3.06
N PRO A 100 0.58 -7.91 2.40
CA PRO A 100 1.97 -7.95 1.96
C PRO A 100 2.20 -6.94 0.82
N ALA A 101 3.23 -6.11 0.99
CA ALA A 101 3.65 -5.14 0.00
C ALA A 101 4.49 -5.81 -1.10
N LEU A 102 4.35 -5.35 -2.34
CA LEU A 102 5.10 -5.92 -3.47
C LEU A 102 6.47 -5.24 -3.58
N ARG A 103 7.55 -6.02 -3.49
CA ARG A 103 8.91 -5.48 -3.68
C ARG A 103 9.10 -4.97 -5.12
N VAL A 104 9.46 -3.71 -5.27
CA VAL A 104 9.77 -3.08 -6.57
C VAL A 104 11.29 -3.10 -6.81
N SER A 105 12.05 -2.64 -5.82
CA SER A 105 13.51 -2.66 -5.81
C SER A 105 14.01 -2.75 -4.37
N GLN A 106 15.32 -2.67 -4.15
CA GLN A 106 15.88 -2.72 -2.79
C GLN A 106 15.40 -1.51 -1.98
N GLY A 107 14.75 -1.78 -0.84
CA GLY A 107 14.21 -0.73 0.04
C GLY A 107 12.96 -0.01 -0.51
N VAL A 108 12.40 -0.45 -1.64
CA VAL A 108 11.20 0.16 -2.24
C VAL A 108 10.11 -0.89 -2.47
N TYR A 109 8.93 -0.64 -1.92
CA TYR A 109 7.79 -1.55 -1.94
C TYR A 109 6.52 -0.83 -2.38
N GLN A 110 5.69 -1.47 -3.17
CA GLN A 110 4.39 -0.95 -3.58
C GLN A 110 3.32 -1.44 -2.60
N LEU A 111 2.50 -0.52 -2.10
CA LEU A 111 1.28 -0.86 -1.35
C LEU A 111 0.30 -1.63 -2.25
N MET A 112 -0.22 -2.73 -1.71
CA MET A 112 -1.12 -3.64 -2.42
C MET A 112 -2.36 -3.92 -1.58
N ARG A 113 -3.48 -4.14 -2.26
CA ARG A 113 -4.67 -4.81 -1.74
C ARG A 113 -4.82 -6.14 -2.46
N TRP A 114 -4.80 -7.26 -1.74
CA TRP A 114 -5.01 -8.58 -2.34
C TRP A 114 -6.44 -9.04 -2.09
N TYR A 115 -7.11 -9.48 -3.14
CA TYR A 115 -8.43 -10.10 -3.09
C TYR A 115 -8.22 -11.62 -3.21
N GLY A 116 -8.01 -12.25 -2.05
CA GLY A 116 -7.58 -13.64 -1.93
C GLY A 116 -6.17 -13.77 -1.38
N SER A 117 -5.61 -14.98 -1.47
CA SER A 117 -4.27 -15.25 -0.94
C SER A 117 -3.18 -14.59 -1.77
N SER A 118 -2.27 -13.87 -1.14
CA SER A 118 -1.09 -13.29 -1.79
C SER A 118 -0.08 -14.32 -2.30
N SER A 119 -0.18 -15.58 -1.84
CA SER A 119 0.63 -16.69 -2.34
C SER A 119 0.13 -17.24 -3.69
N ASP A 120 -1.11 -16.95 -4.07
CA ASP A 120 -1.61 -17.31 -5.39
C ASP A 120 -1.15 -16.26 -6.42
N ALA A 121 -0.32 -16.68 -7.37
CA ALA A 121 0.19 -15.83 -8.44
C ALA A 121 -0.92 -15.25 -9.34
N LYS A 122 -2.11 -15.87 -9.36
CA LYS A 122 -3.30 -15.45 -10.12
C LYS A 122 -4.29 -14.67 -9.26
N ALA A 123 -4.00 -14.44 -7.97
CA ALA A 123 -4.87 -13.66 -7.10
C ALA A 123 -5.14 -12.28 -7.69
N SER A 124 -6.42 -11.90 -7.66
CA SER A 124 -6.83 -10.55 -8.02
C SER A 124 -6.30 -9.57 -7.00
N ARG A 125 -5.83 -8.40 -7.44
CA ARG A 125 -5.18 -7.44 -6.55
C ARG A 125 -5.35 -6.01 -7.06
N ARG A 126 -5.08 -5.03 -6.21
CA ARG A 126 -5.01 -3.61 -6.58
C ARG A 126 -3.68 -3.04 -6.11
N ARG A 127 -3.05 -2.22 -6.97
CA ARG A 127 -1.95 -1.35 -6.56
C ARG A 127 -2.56 -0.13 -5.91
N ILE A 128 -2.27 0.08 -4.64
CA ILE A 128 -2.75 1.27 -3.94
C ILE A 128 -1.83 2.42 -4.36
N ARG A 129 -2.31 3.30 -5.22
CA ARG A 129 -1.55 4.48 -5.71
C ARG A 129 -1.81 5.74 -4.89
N LYS A 130 -2.99 5.83 -4.29
CA LYS A 130 -3.47 7.02 -3.58
C LYS A 130 -3.81 6.68 -2.12
N PRO A 131 -2.83 6.26 -1.30
CA PRO A 131 -3.08 6.06 0.12
C PRO A 131 -3.46 7.39 0.77
N VAL A 132 -4.27 7.34 1.83
CA VAL A 132 -4.61 8.52 2.63
C VAL A 132 -3.39 8.90 3.46
N PRO A 133 -2.86 10.14 3.31
CA PRO A 133 -1.70 10.59 4.07
C PRO A 133 -1.87 10.40 5.57
N GLY A 134 -0.81 9.97 6.26
CA GLY A 134 -0.81 9.75 7.71
C GLY A 134 -1.48 8.45 8.19
N THR A 135 -2.09 7.67 7.30
CA THR A 135 -2.76 6.40 7.68
C THR A 135 -1.92 5.16 7.41
N VAL A 136 -0.78 5.31 6.72
CA VAL A 136 0.08 4.18 6.35
C VAL A 136 0.80 3.66 7.59
N LEU A 137 0.78 2.34 7.76
CA LEU A 137 1.50 1.60 8.78
C LEU A 137 2.29 0.48 8.09
N VAL A 138 3.54 0.26 8.52
CA VAL A 138 4.43 -0.72 7.90
C VAL A 138 4.93 -1.71 8.94
N GLY A 139 4.91 -2.99 8.58
CA GLY A 139 5.49 -4.09 9.34
C GLY A 139 6.58 -4.79 8.53
N VAL A 140 7.61 -5.28 9.22
CA VAL A 140 8.68 -6.08 8.61
C VAL A 140 8.95 -7.29 9.49
N GLY A 141 8.87 -8.49 8.92
CA GLY A 141 9.16 -9.73 9.66
C GLY A 141 8.22 -9.97 10.84
N GLY A 142 6.99 -9.46 10.79
CA GLY A 142 5.99 -9.62 11.86
C GLY A 142 6.06 -8.61 13.00
N ALA A 143 6.94 -7.61 12.92
CA ALA A 143 7.00 -6.50 13.88
C ALA A 143 6.66 -5.15 13.21
N ILE A 144 6.06 -4.24 13.97
CA ILE A 144 5.78 -2.87 13.49
C ILE A 144 7.12 -2.17 13.24
N HIS A 145 7.27 -1.58 12.05
CA HIS A 145 8.46 -0.85 11.69
C HIS A 145 8.34 0.63 12.09
N PRO A 146 9.37 1.24 12.69
CA PRO A 146 9.32 2.63 13.17
C PRO A 146 8.96 3.61 12.05
N SER A 147 8.02 4.53 12.29
CA SER A 147 7.52 5.48 11.28
C SER A 147 8.58 6.46 10.73
N GLY A 148 9.68 6.69 11.46
CA GLY A 148 10.81 7.51 10.97
C GLY A 148 11.79 6.76 10.07
N ALA A 149 11.68 5.43 9.95
CA ALA A 149 12.61 4.61 9.17
C ALA A 149 12.19 4.44 7.70
N TRP A 150 11.02 4.94 7.33
CA TRP A 150 10.45 4.83 5.99
C TRP A 150 9.56 6.04 5.67
N SER A 151 9.25 6.22 4.40
CA SER A 151 8.28 7.21 3.91
C SER A 151 7.34 6.55 2.91
N ALA A 152 6.09 7.00 2.87
CA ALA A 152 5.12 6.55 1.87
C ALA A 152 4.70 7.74 0.99
N ASP A 153 4.82 7.57 -0.33
CA ASP A 153 4.42 8.58 -1.29
C ASP A 153 2.90 8.54 -1.52
N PRO A 154 2.15 9.63 -1.21
CA PRO A 154 0.70 9.65 -1.36
C PRO A 154 0.22 9.73 -2.81
N SER A 155 1.12 9.90 -3.79
CA SER A 155 0.81 9.98 -5.22
C SER A 155 1.03 8.66 -5.96
N THR A 156 1.99 7.85 -5.51
CA THR A 156 2.34 6.55 -6.14
C THR A 156 2.05 5.34 -5.26
N GLY A 157 1.89 5.54 -3.95
CA GLY A 157 1.75 4.49 -2.93
C GLY A 157 3.00 3.62 -2.76
N LEU A 158 4.17 4.16 -3.11
CA LEU A 158 5.45 3.52 -2.84
C LEU A 158 5.91 3.81 -1.42
N ILE A 159 6.29 2.75 -0.70
CA ILE A 159 7.01 2.82 0.56
C ILE A 159 8.50 2.77 0.24
N THR A 160 9.24 3.77 0.70
CA THR A 160 10.69 3.85 0.57
C THR A 160 11.32 3.84 1.96
N PHE A 161 12.12 2.82 2.24
CA PHE A 161 12.89 2.71 3.47
C PHE A 161 14.11 3.62 3.42
N SER A 162 14.54 4.05 4.59
CA SER A 162 15.76 4.84 4.76
C SER A 162 16.99 4.11 4.21
N PRO A 163 18.08 4.84 3.90
CA PRO A 163 19.33 4.23 3.46
C PRO A 163 19.79 3.12 4.40
N ASN A 164 20.32 2.03 3.82
CA ASN A 164 20.77 0.89 4.60
C ASN A 164 21.94 1.29 5.51
N LYS A 165 21.77 1.14 6.82
CA LYS A 165 22.87 1.19 7.77
C LYS A 165 23.31 -0.25 8.01
N SER A 166 24.52 -0.62 7.59
CA SER A 166 25.06 -1.96 7.80
C SER A 166 26.44 -1.95 8.43
N ARG A 167 26.68 -2.92 9.31
CA ARG A 167 27.96 -3.16 9.99
C ARG A 167 28.18 -4.65 10.22
N SER A 168 29.46 -5.04 10.26
CA SER A 168 29.87 -6.40 10.65
C SER A 168 29.84 -6.54 12.18
N ILE A 169 29.46 -7.71 12.65
CA ILE A 169 29.44 -8.05 14.07
C ILE A 169 30.82 -8.58 14.48
N THR A 170 31.33 -8.07 15.59
CA THR A 170 32.63 -8.45 16.19
C THR A 170 32.46 -9.04 17.60
N GLY A 171 31.25 -9.07 18.13
CA GLY A 171 30.91 -9.73 19.38
C GLY A 171 29.42 -9.63 19.69
N ILE A 172 28.88 -10.63 20.40
CA ILE A 172 27.52 -10.63 20.94
C ILE A 172 27.54 -11.18 22.37
N THR A 173 26.98 -10.43 23.31
CA THR A 173 26.86 -10.88 24.70
C THR A 173 25.67 -11.84 24.90
N LYS A 174 25.79 -12.73 25.90
CA LYS A 174 24.66 -13.51 26.42
C LYS A 174 24.01 -12.77 27.58
N ALA A 175 22.87 -12.15 27.32
CA ALA A 175 22.19 -11.31 28.31
C ALA A 175 20.69 -11.24 28.03
N SER A 176 19.92 -10.73 29.00
CA SER A 176 18.49 -10.46 28.84
C SER A 176 18.20 -9.41 27.77
N ASN A 177 19.13 -8.46 27.58
CA ASN A 177 19.23 -7.59 26.41
C ASN A 177 20.63 -7.78 25.81
N ALA A 178 20.72 -8.43 24.66
CA ALA A 178 22.00 -8.68 24.02
C ALA A 178 22.68 -7.36 23.59
N VAL A 179 23.99 -7.27 23.81
CA VAL A 179 24.83 -6.17 23.31
C VAL A 179 25.63 -6.71 22.13
N ILE A 180 25.50 -6.06 20.98
CA ILE A 180 26.19 -6.40 19.74
C ILE A 180 27.29 -5.35 19.50
N THR A 181 28.52 -5.81 19.38
CA THR A 181 29.68 -4.97 19.04
C THR A 181 29.82 -4.87 17.53
N VAL A 182 29.69 -3.66 16.99
CA VAL A 182 29.64 -3.41 15.53
C VAL A 182 30.66 -2.36 15.06
N GLY A 183 31.53 -1.90 15.97
CA GLY A 183 32.46 -0.81 15.71
C GLY A 183 31.74 0.53 15.56
N SER A 184 32.45 1.55 15.05
CA SER A 184 31.85 2.89 14.85
C SER A 184 30.65 2.84 13.90
N HIS A 185 29.52 3.39 14.34
CA HIS A 185 28.24 3.26 13.63
C HIS A 185 27.38 4.52 13.69
N THR A 186 26.35 4.54 12.86
CA THR A 186 25.32 5.61 12.79
C THR A 186 23.92 5.10 13.16
N PHE A 187 23.85 3.93 13.81
CA PHE A 187 22.60 3.42 14.39
C PHE A 187 22.08 4.37 15.46
N LEU A 188 20.76 4.48 15.54
CA LEU A 188 20.04 5.28 16.51
C LEU A 188 19.18 4.36 17.39
N VAL A 189 18.85 4.83 18.60
CA VAL A 189 17.84 4.16 19.42
C VAL A 189 16.51 4.17 18.66
N GLY A 190 15.84 3.01 18.63
CA GLY A 190 14.63 2.79 17.85
C GLY A 190 14.88 2.26 16.44
N ASP A 191 16.13 2.20 15.96
CA ASP A 191 16.43 1.51 14.68
C ASP A 191 16.08 0.02 14.79
N SER A 192 15.49 -0.53 13.73
CA SER A 192 15.21 -1.96 13.62
C SER A 192 16.27 -2.61 12.73
N VAL A 193 17.02 -3.56 13.29
CA VAL A 193 18.16 -4.21 12.61
C VAL A 193 17.90 -5.70 12.41
N PHE A 194 18.22 -6.18 11.22
CA PHE A 194 18.21 -7.59 10.86
C PHE A 194 19.60 -8.19 11.04
N VAL A 195 19.69 -9.34 11.71
CA VAL A 195 20.94 -10.04 11.98
C VAL A 195 21.07 -11.26 11.09
N SER A 196 22.23 -11.42 10.43
CA SER A 196 22.50 -12.61 9.60
C SER A 196 23.99 -13.00 9.61
N GLY A 197 24.27 -14.27 9.31
CA GLY A 197 25.64 -14.79 9.14
C GLY A 197 26.42 -14.98 10.44
N VAL A 198 25.75 -15.03 11.60
CA VAL A 198 26.35 -15.27 12.91
C VAL A 198 26.67 -16.75 13.09
N SER A 199 27.88 -17.06 13.56
CA SER A 199 28.31 -18.41 13.97
C SER A 199 28.35 -18.56 15.49
N GLY A 200 28.11 -19.78 15.98
CA GLY A 200 28.03 -20.10 17.40
C GLY A 200 26.70 -19.70 18.05
N MET A 201 26.28 -18.45 17.90
CA MET A 201 24.96 -17.96 18.33
C MET A 201 23.97 -17.95 17.15
N THR A 202 23.70 -19.11 16.56
CA THR A 202 22.93 -19.20 15.31
C THR A 202 21.44 -18.86 15.47
N GLN A 203 20.91 -18.92 16.69
CA GLN A 203 19.49 -18.62 17.00
C GLN A 203 19.10 -17.17 16.68
N ILE A 204 20.07 -16.25 16.65
CA ILE A 204 19.81 -14.83 16.35
C ILE A 204 19.70 -14.56 14.85
N ASN A 205 20.14 -15.51 14.00
CA ASN A 205 20.11 -15.32 12.56
C ASN A 205 18.66 -15.26 12.04
N ASN A 206 18.46 -14.40 11.04
CA ASN A 206 17.16 -14.14 10.42
C ASN A 206 16.12 -13.51 11.36
N LEU A 207 16.57 -12.98 12.50
CA LEU A 207 15.72 -12.19 13.38
C LEU A 207 15.94 -10.71 13.14
N ARG A 208 14.83 -9.97 13.20
CA ARG A 208 14.80 -8.52 13.26
C ARG A 208 14.60 -8.09 14.70
N VAL A 209 15.51 -7.26 15.20
CA VAL A 209 15.55 -6.82 16.60
C VAL A 209 15.57 -5.29 16.68
N LEU A 210 14.99 -4.74 17.74
CA LEU A 210 14.96 -3.30 17.99
C LEU A 210 16.18 -2.87 18.78
N VAL A 211 16.83 -1.77 18.39
CA VAL A 211 17.91 -1.14 19.14
C VAL A 211 17.32 -0.29 20.27
N THR A 212 17.66 -0.61 21.52
CA THR A 212 17.16 0.07 22.73
C THR A 212 18.15 1.05 23.34
N ALA A 213 19.44 0.83 23.14
CA ALA A 213 20.50 1.73 23.57
C ALA A 213 21.68 1.65 22.60
N ILE A 214 22.48 2.71 22.56
CA ILE A 214 23.68 2.80 21.72
C ILE A 214 24.85 3.35 22.54
N ASP A 215 26.05 2.93 22.16
CA ASP A 215 27.33 3.52 22.56
C ASP A 215 28.13 3.81 21.27
N THR A 216 29.39 4.21 21.41
CA THR A 216 30.33 4.52 20.33
C THR A 216 30.62 3.33 19.41
N THR A 217 30.59 2.10 19.94
CA THR A 217 30.97 0.88 19.21
C THR A 217 29.99 -0.29 19.36
N THR A 218 28.95 -0.11 20.17
CA THR A 218 28.00 -1.17 20.51
C THR A 218 26.56 -0.68 20.41
N ILE A 219 25.69 -1.62 20.07
CA ILE A 219 24.24 -1.45 20.11
C ILE A 219 23.64 -2.48 21.07
N THR A 220 22.73 -2.05 21.92
CA THR A 220 21.92 -2.94 22.78
C THR A 220 20.62 -3.21 22.07
N VAL A 221 20.23 -4.48 21.98
CA VAL A 221 19.03 -4.93 21.28
C VAL A 221 18.02 -5.57 22.23
N ALA A 222 16.73 -5.38 21.95
CA ALA A 222 15.61 -5.95 22.70
C ALA A 222 15.42 -7.45 22.41
N ILE A 223 16.43 -8.26 22.71
CA ILE A 223 16.36 -9.72 22.59
C ILE A 223 17.07 -10.38 23.76
N ASN A 224 16.41 -11.40 24.34
CA ASN A 224 16.96 -12.22 25.39
C ASN A 224 17.79 -13.37 24.79
N SER A 225 19.11 -13.25 24.85
CA SER A 225 20.07 -14.22 24.34
C SER A 225 20.63 -15.17 25.42
N THR A 226 20.10 -15.14 26.65
CA THR A 226 20.61 -15.97 27.77
C THR A 226 20.58 -17.46 27.49
N ALA A 227 19.58 -17.94 26.74
CA ALA A 227 19.45 -19.34 26.33
C ALA A 227 20.17 -19.66 25.00
N PHE A 228 20.84 -18.70 24.36
CA PHE A 228 21.46 -18.91 23.05
C PHE A 228 22.85 -19.53 23.16
N GLY A 229 23.36 -20.02 22.03
CA GLY A 229 24.75 -20.47 21.89
C GLY A 229 25.76 -19.33 22.11
N THR A 230 27.02 -19.66 22.38
CA THR A 230 28.07 -18.64 22.52
C THR A 230 28.48 -18.16 21.13
N TRP A 231 28.49 -16.83 20.92
CA TRP A 231 28.99 -16.26 19.67
C TRP A 231 30.45 -16.65 19.47
N THR A 232 30.79 -17.11 18.27
CA THR A 232 32.17 -17.48 17.92
C THR A 232 32.78 -16.53 16.92
N SER A 233 32.08 -16.24 15.82
CA SER A 233 32.55 -15.35 14.77
C SER A 233 31.43 -14.93 13.82
N GLY A 234 31.74 -13.97 12.97
CA GLY A 234 30.88 -13.53 11.88
C GLY A 234 29.63 -12.79 12.33
N GLY A 235 28.80 -12.49 11.35
CA GLY A 235 27.56 -11.75 11.53
C GLY A 235 27.58 -10.39 10.87
N THR A 236 26.42 -9.95 10.40
CA THR A 236 26.16 -8.60 9.94
C THR A 236 24.84 -8.12 10.51
N VAL A 237 24.78 -6.82 10.79
CA VAL A 237 23.54 -6.11 11.10
C VAL A 237 23.21 -5.18 9.95
N GLN A 238 21.93 -5.06 9.62
CA GLN A 238 21.45 -4.10 8.62
C GLN A 238 20.03 -3.62 8.87
N THR A 239 19.72 -2.36 8.54
CA THR A 239 18.38 -1.80 8.80
C THR A 239 17.35 -2.15 7.74
N GLN A 240 17.75 -2.27 6.47
CA GLN A 240 16.80 -2.51 5.39
C GLN A 240 16.14 -3.91 5.46
N PRO A 241 14.87 -4.03 5.02
CA PRO A 241 14.22 -5.33 4.84
C PRO A 241 15.00 -6.21 3.87
N GLN A 242 15.20 -7.48 4.24
CA GLN A 242 15.84 -8.49 3.41
C GLN A 242 14.85 -9.22 2.52
N VAL A 243 15.35 -9.90 1.48
CA VAL A 243 14.50 -10.68 0.56
C VAL A 243 13.77 -11.84 1.26
N SER A 244 14.35 -12.37 2.35
CA SER A 244 13.74 -13.39 3.19
C SER A 244 12.64 -12.84 4.11
N GLU A 245 12.52 -11.52 4.25
CA GLU A 245 11.54 -10.89 5.11
C GLU A 245 10.33 -10.41 4.31
N THR A 246 9.15 -10.72 4.81
CA THR A 246 7.92 -10.16 4.28
C THR A 246 7.74 -8.74 4.83
N VAL A 247 7.59 -7.78 3.92
CA VAL A 247 7.12 -6.44 4.25
C VAL A 247 5.60 -6.43 4.12
N THR A 248 4.93 -6.07 5.20
CA THR A 248 3.48 -5.86 5.24
C THR A 248 3.19 -4.40 5.46
N ALA A 249 2.02 -3.95 5.02
CA ALA A 249 1.56 -2.61 5.29
C ALA A 249 0.03 -2.55 5.29
N GLY A 250 -0.49 -1.53 5.96
CA GLY A 250 -1.89 -1.18 5.95
C GLY A 250 -2.09 0.33 5.82
N CYS A 251 -3.20 0.74 5.21
CA CYS A 251 -3.61 2.12 5.08
C CYS A 251 -5.08 2.23 4.68
N TYR A 252 -5.66 3.41 4.89
CA TYR A 252 -6.81 3.82 4.12
C TYR A 252 -6.35 4.29 2.74
N TYR A 253 -7.19 4.14 1.71
CA TYR A 253 -6.87 4.57 0.36
C TYR A 253 -8.09 5.08 -0.40
N HIS A 254 -7.79 5.91 -1.41
CA HIS A 254 -8.75 6.32 -2.41
C HIS A 254 -8.48 5.60 -3.73
N ILE A 255 -9.53 5.34 -4.50
CA ILE A 255 -9.42 4.79 -5.84
C ILE A 255 -9.26 5.95 -6.83
N PRO A 256 -8.20 5.99 -7.63
CA PRO A 256 -8.06 6.97 -8.70
C PRO A 256 -9.07 6.68 -9.81
N MET A 257 -9.96 7.63 -10.10
CA MET A 257 -10.98 7.49 -11.15
C MET A 257 -11.03 8.74 -12.03
N ARG A 258 -11.69 8.62 -13.18
CA ARG A 258 -12.14 9.74 -14.02
C ARG A 258 -13.61 9.55 -14.36
N PHE A 259 -14.24 10.62 -14.86
CA PHE A 259 -15.53 10.50 -15.53
C PHE A 259 -15.43 9.58 -16.74
N ASP A 260 -16.46 8.76 -16.96
CA ASP A 260 -16.55 7.82 -18.08
C ASP A 260 -17.02 8.49 -19.38
N ALA A 261 -17.82 9.54 -19.26
CA ALA A 261 -18.36 10.38 -20.32
C ALA A 261 -18.38 11.87 -19.93
N ASP A 262 -18.65 12.73 -20.90
CA ASP A 262 -18.90 14.15 -20.65
C ASP A 262 -20.28 14.34 -19.99
N LEU A 263 -20.41 15.36 -19.14
CA LEU A 263 -21.69 15.67 -18.50
C LEU A 263 -22.74 16.07 -19.53
N SER A 264 -23.95 15.50 -19.40
CA SER A 264 -25.09 15.85 -20.24
C SER A 264 -26.39 15.88 -19.43
N GLY A 265 -27.35 16.68 -19.88
CA GLY A 265 -28.63 16.88 -19.21
C GLY A 265 -29.66 17.53 -20.13
N THR A 266 -30.91 17.51 -19.70
CA THR A 266 -32.05 18.10 -20.41
C THR A 266 -32.69 19.19 -19.57
N PHE A 267 -33.06 20.30 -20.19
CA PHE A 267 -33.88 21.33 -19.55
C PHE A 267 -35.35 20.89 -19.54
N ILE A 268 -35.96 20.82 -18.36
CA ILE A 268 -37.39 20.51 -18.20
C ILE A 268 -38.21 21.80 -17.94
N GLY A 269 -37.53 22.89 -17.59
CA GLY A 269 -38.12 24.21 -17.44
C GLY A 269 -37.05 25.29 -17.28
N PRO A 270 -37.44 26.58 -17.21
CA PRO A 270 -36.51 27.64 -16.85
C PRO A 270 -35.91 27.32 -15.47
N ASN A 271 -34.60 27.18 -15.40
CA ASN A 271 -33.82 26.82 -14.21
C ASN A 271 -34.01 25.38 -13.68
N VAL A 272 -34.66 24.49 -14.43
CA VAL A 272 -34.82 23.08 -14.05
C VAL A 272 -34.08 22.20 -15.05
N ILE A 273 -32.97 21.61 -14.60
CA ILE A 273 -32.18 20.65 -15.37
C ILE A 273 -32.41 19.27 -14.77
N THR A 274 -32.57 18.26 -15.62
CA THR A 274 -32.49 16.86 -15.22
C THR A 274 -31.30 16.20 -15.90
N MET A 275 -30.49 15.53 -15.09
CA MET A 275 -29.32 14.77 -15.54
C MET A 275 -29.52 13.32 -15.13
N GLN A 276 -29.22 12.37 -16.03
CA GLN A 276 -29.48 10.94 -15.84
C GLN A 276 -28.45 10.24 -14.92
N GLY A 277 -27.38 10.94 -14.53
CA GLY A 277 -26.25 10.41 -13.77
C GLY A 277 -24.95 10.44 -14.59
N ILE A 278 -23.84 10.06 -13.96
CA ILE A 278 -22.53 9.95 -14.62
C ILE A 278 -21.78 8.75 -14.05
N GLY A 279 -21.01 8.06 -14.90
CA GLY A 279 -20.14 6.99 -14.46
C GLY A 279 -18.74 7.47 -14.15
N LEU A 280 -18.07 6.72 -13.30
CA LEU A 280 -16.69 6.87 -12.90
C LEU A 280 -15.97 5.57 -13.23
N THR A 281 -14.80 5.67 -13.87
CA THR A 281 -13.96 4.51 -14.22
C THR A 281 -12.61 4.63 -13.55
N GLU A 282 -12.15 3.55 -12.90
CA GLU A 282 -10.82 3.47 -12.29
C GLU A 282 -9.68 3.59 -13.30
N ILE A 283 -8.64 4.34 -12.91
CA ILE A 283 -7.38 4.48 -13.64
C ILE A 283 -6.31 3.68 -12.91
N LEU A 284 -5.80 2.60 -13.52
CA LEU A 284 -4.79 1.74 -12.87
C LEU A 284 -3.42 2.41 -12.68
N ASN A 285 -3.06 3.36 -13.54
CA ASN A 285 -1.81 4.11 -13.50
C ASN A 285 -2.11 5.61 -13.70
N PRO A 286 -2.63 6.28 -12.65
CA PRO A 286 -2.92 7.72 -12.67
C PRO A 286 -1.64 8.56 -12.61
#